data_AF-A0A7C9HM84-F1
#
_entry.id   AF-A0A7C9HM84-F1
#
_cell.length_a   1.000
_cell.length_b   1.000
_cell.length_c   1.000
_cell.angle_alpha   90.00
_cell.angle_beta   90.00
_cell.angle_gamma   90.00
#
_symmetry.space_group_name_H-M   'P 1'
#
loop_
_entity.id
_entity.type
_entity.pdbx_description
1 polymer ?
#
loop_
_entity_poly.entity_id
_entity_poly.type
_entity_poly.pdbx_seq_one_letter_code
_entity_poly.pdbx_strand_id
1 'polypeptide(L)'
;MALAGTPALAQDPGTTVLQNENVRMDFAQVMRVQPIYQVLRATRMEPRCADEAAADEKGLAKIVGAVKGAVSRKPDPAESQANCEMIPVLREFRRPIAYDVDYVYRGTKYRSRLPYDPGNRLRVRVSVVPYIPPRKP
;
A
#
# COMPACT_ATOMS: atom_id res chain seq x y z
N MET A 1 -17.50 -14.91 -79.44
CA MET A 1 -16.85 -13.99 -78.49
C MET A 1 -17.99 -13.15 -77.91
N ALA A 2 -18.33 -13.10 -76.63
CA ALA A 2 -17.55 -13.31 -75.42
C ALA A 2 -18.48 -13.37 -74.18
N LEU A 3 -17.94 -14.01 -73.12
CA LEU A 3 -18.13 -13.79 -71.68
C LEU A 3 -19.53 -13.99 -71.06
N ALA A 4 -19.76 -15.21 -70.54
CA ALA A 4 -20.70 -15.47 -69.46
C ALA A 4 -20.06 -15.01 -68.14
N GLY A 5 -20.65 -14.00 -67.50
CA GLY A 5 -20.27 -13.56 -66.15
C GLY A 5 -20.92 -14.45 -65.10
N THR A 6 -20.11 -15.04 -64.22
CA THR A 6 -20.59 -15.73 -63.01
C THR A 6 -21.20 -14.75 -62.02
N PRO A 7 -22.38 -15.01 -61.44
CA PRO A 7 -22.90 -14.20 -60.36
C PRO A 7 -22.03 -14.39 -59.12
N ALA A 8 -21.47 -13.29 -58.62
CA ALA A 8 -20.79 -13.27 -57.33
C ALA A 8 -21.83 -13.46 -56.22
N LEU A 9 -21.67 -14.51 -55.40
CA LEU A 9 -22.44 -14.67 -54.17
C LEU A 9 -21.97 -13.60 -53.17
N ALA A 10 -22.88 -12.67 -52.84
CA ALA A 10 -22.68 -11.73 -51.76
C ALA A 10 -22.45 -12.50 -50.44
N GLN A 11 -21.36 -12.20 -49.74
CA GLN A 11 -21.14 -12.72 -48.41
C GLN A 11 -22.21 -12.12 -47.50
N ASP A 12 -23.05 -12.99 -46.94
CA ASP A 12 -24.07 -12.65 -45.95
C ASP A 12 -23.38 -11.87 -44.81
N PRO A 13 -23.67 -10.57 -44.62
CA PRO A 13 -23.12 -9.80 -43.52
C PRO A 13 -23.79 -10.32 -42.26
N GLY A 14 -23.23 -11.41 -41.72
CA GLY A 14 -23.75 -12.13 -40.57
C GLY A 14 -24.16 -11.13 -39.50
N THR A 15 -25.44 -11.17 -39.14
CA THR A 15 -26.08 -10.23 -38.24
C THR A 15 -25.22 -10.04 -36.99
N THR A 16 -24.51 -8.91 -36.90
CA THR A 16 -23.74 -8.58 -35.70
C THR A 16 -24.73 -8.20 -34.62
N VAL A 17 -25.17 -9.20 -33.85
CA VAL A 17 -25.99 -8.97 -32.67
C VAL A 17 -25.11 -8.28 -31.63
N LEU A 18 -25.23 -6.95 -31.52
CA LEU A 18 -24.61 -6.19 -30.45
C LEU A 18 -25.29 -6.61 -29.14
N GLN A 19 -24.69 -7.57 -28.44
CA GLN A 19 -25.19 -8.02 -27.16
C GLN A 19 -25.07 -6.86 -26.16
N ASN A 20 -26.19 -6.45 -25.58
CA ASN A 20 -26.18 -5.45 -24.52
C ASN A 20 -25.40 -6.02 -23.33
N GLU A 21 -24.43 -5.28 -22.79
CA GLU A 21 -23.61 -5.79 -21.69
C GLU A 21 -24.49 -6.03 -20.45
N ASN A 22 -24.64 -7.29 -20.06
CA ASN A 22 -25.38 -7.67 -18.85
C ASN A 22 -24.55 -7.40 -17.61
N VAL A 23 -24.46 -6.12 -17.23
CA VAL A 23 -23.67 -5.62 -16.10
C VAL A 23 -24.57 -5.40 -14.88
N ARG A 24 -24.19 -5.99 -13.75
CA ARG A 24 -24.83 -5.73 -12.46
C ARG A 24 -23.81 -5.44 -11.37
N MET A 25 -24.16 -4.51 -10.48
CA MET A 25 -23.41 -4.28 -9.25
C MET A 25 -23.89 -5.28 -8.19
N ASP A 26 -22.96 -5.95 -7.53
CA ASP A 26 -23.22 -6.85 -6.40
C ASP A 26 -22.13 -6.67 -5.32
N PHE A 27 -22.24 -7.43 -4.23
CA PHE A 27 -21.27 -7.43 -3.14
C PHE A 27 -20.62 -8.81 -2.98
N ALA A 28 -19.29 -8.79 -2.86
CA ALA A 28 -18.49 -9.93 -2.46
C ALA A 28 -18.08 -9.83 -0.99
N GLN A 29 -17.86 -10.98 -0.36
CA GLN A 29 -17.38 -11.04 1.01
C GLN A 29 -15.85 -10.99 1.02
N VAL A 30 -15.28 -10.05 1.76
CA VAL A 30 -13.82 -9.93 1.89
C VAL A 30 -13.31 -10.98 2.87
N MET A 31 -12.21 -11.64 2.50
CA MET A 31 -11.55 -12.69 3.29
C MET A 31 -10.25 -12.20 3.90
N ARG A 32 -9.44 -11.45 3.14
CA ARG A 32 -8.16 -10.91 3.61
C ARG A 32 -7.84 -9.59 2.91
N VAL A 33 -7.28 -8.66 3.67
CA VAL A 33 -6.76 -7.39 3.16
C VAL A 33 -5.30 -7.26 3.58
N GLN A 34 -4.38 -7.19 2.61
CA GLN A 34 -2.96 -7.01 2.85
C GLN A 34 -2.49 -5.67 2.27
N PRO A 35 -2.05 -4.70 3.10
CA PRO A 35 -1.52 -3.44 2.61
C PRO A 35 -0.15 -3.63 1.95
N ILE A 36 0.04 -2.97 0.82
CA ILE A 36 1.30 -2.87 0.10
C ILE A 36 1.94 -1.53 0.47
N TYR A 37 3.08 -1.58 1.15
CA TYR A 37 3.80 -0.38 1.59
C TYR A 37 4.88 0.02 0.59
N GLN A 38 5.02 1.33 0.38
CA GLN A 38 6.17 1.93 -0.28
C GLN A 38 7.12 2.51 0.78
N VAL A 39 8.41 2.17 0.69
CA VAL A 39 9.47 2.78 1.51
C VAL A 39 9.95 4.05 0.81
N LEU A 40 9.86 5.17 1.51
CA LEU A 40 10.38 6.47 1.09
C LEU A 40 11.56 6.83 1.98
N ARG A 41 12.66 7.29 1.40
CA ARG A 41 13.82 7.78 2.14
C ARG A 41 13.81 9.29 2.12
N ALA A 42 13.88 9.92 3.29
CA ALA A 42 14.00 11.35 3.41
C ALA A 42 15.06 11.72 4.46
N THR A 43 15.82 12.76 4.17
CA THR A 43 16.83 13.31 5.07
C THR A 43 16.19 14.38 5.94
N ARG A 44 16.24 14.21 7.27
CA ARG A 44 15.78 15.21 8.23
C ARG A 44 16.99 15.74 9.00
N MET A 45 17.10 17.06 9.12
CA MET A 45 18.10 17.68 9.99
C MET A 45 17.68 17.49 11.45
N GLU A 46 18.51 16.81 12.23
CA GLU A 46 18.27 16.57 13.66
C GLU A 46 19.42 17.13 14.49
N PRO A 47 19.15 17.81 15.62
CA PRO A 47 20.19 18.27 16.52
C PRO A 47 20.80 17.07 17.24
N ARG A 48 22.11 16.85 17.08
CA ARG A 48 22.89 15.94 17.91
C ARG A 48 23.77 16.73 18.86
N CYS A 49 23.50 16.61 20.15
CA CYS A 49 24.26 17.28 21.20
C CYS A 49 25.28 16.29 21.81
N ALA A 50 26.49 16.76 22.10
CA ALA A 50 27.60 15.93 22.60
C ALA A 50 27.32 15.26 23.97
N ASP A 51 26.33 15.76 24.71
CA ASP A 51 26.08 15.38 26.10
C ASP A 51 25.32 14.05 26.24
N GLU A 52 24.63 13.59 25.18
CA GLU A 52 23.90 12.32 25.19
C GLU A 52 24.82 11.10 24.99
N ALA A 53 25.99 11.29 24.37
CA ALA A 53 26.98 10.22 24.20
C ALA A 53 27.71 9.86 25.52
N ALA A 54 27.72 10.78 26.50
CA ALA A 54 28.37 10.56 27.79
C ALA A 54 27.46 9.97 28.88
N ALA A 55 26.15 9.83 28.60
CA ALA A 55 25.16 9.31 29.55
C ALA A 55 25.05 7.78 29.54
N ASP A 56 25.39 7.11 28.44
CA ASP A 56 25.29 5.64 28.30
C ASP A 56 26.34 4.90 29.14
N GLU A 57 27.55 5.47 29.32
CA GLU A 57 28.60 4.89 30.19
C GLU A 57 28.52 5.32 31.67
N LYS A 58 27.82 6.41 32.01
CA LYS A 58 27.77 6.96 33.38
C LYS A 58 26.57 6.49 34.21
N GLY A 59 25.71 5.64 33.66
CA GLY A 59 24.50 5.14 34.33
C GLY A 59 24.76 4.28 35.58
N LEU A 60 25.94 3.68 35.71
CA LEU A 60 26.29 2.77 36.81
C LEU A 60 27.06 3.46 37.96
N ALA A 61 27.72 4.59 37.72
CA ALA A 61 28.62 5.23 38.70
C ALA A 61 27.90 6.15 39.71
N LYS A 62 26.65 6.56 39.45
CA LYS A 62 25.93 7.54 40.30
C LYS A 62 25.24 6.94 41.53
N ILE A 63 25.23 5.61 41.68
CA ILE A 63 24.46 4.93 42.73
C ILE A 63 25.22 4.82 44.08
N VAL A 64 26.54 5.10 44.10
CA VAL A 64 27.40 4.88 45.30
C VAL A 64 27.64 6.15 46.13
N GLY A 65 27.24 7.33 45.65
CA GLY A 65 27.57 8.62 46.29
C GLY A 65 26.49 9.24 47.19
N ALA A 66 25.27 8.70 47.23
CA ALA A 66 24.09 9.43 47.72
C ALA A 66 23.88 9.44 49.26
N VAL A 67 24.80 8.90 50.07
CA VAL A 67 24.61 8.79 51.54
C VAL A 67 25.58 9.66 52.35
N LYS A 68 26.47 10.45 51.73
CA LYS A 68 27.42 11.29 52.46
C LYS A 68 27.37 12.75 52.04
N GLY A 69 26.65 13.56 52.82
CA GLY A 69 26.79 15.02 52.80
C GLY A 69 25.51 15.77 52.44
N ALA A 70 24.63 15.93 53.43
CA ALA A 70 23.79 17.11 53.47
C ALA A 70 24.70 18.34 53.61
N VAL A 71 24.33 19.45 52.95
CA VAL A 71 25.03 20.74 52.90
C VAL A 71 26.10 20.86 51.80
N SER A 72 25.69 21.37 50.62
CA SER A 72 26.39 22.46 49.94
C SER A 72 25.57 22.98 48.75
N ARG A 73 25.47 24.30 48.71
CA ARG A 73 25.17 25.23 47.61
C ARG A 73 24.71 24.58 46.29
N LYS A 74 23.45 24.85 45.90
CA LYS A 74 22.97 24.63 44.53
C LYS A 74 23.97 25.30 43.56
N PRO A 75 24.68 24.57 42.70
CA PRO A 75 25.35 25.20 41.58
C PRO A 75 24.24 25.75 40.67
N ASP A 76 24.37 27.01 40.26
CA ASP A 76 23.53 27.58 39.22
C ASP A 76 23.57 26.63 38.01
N PRO A 77 22.44 26.42 37.30
CA PRO A 77 22.48 25.65 36.06
C PRO A 77 23.38 26.42 35.11
N ALA A 78 24.63 25.98 34.99
CA ALA A 78 25.50 26.44 33.93
C ALA A 78 24.73 26.17 32.65
N GLU A 79 24.42 27.24 31.92
CA GLU A 79 24.03 27.17 30.52
C GLU A 79 25.22 26.55 29.77
N SER A 80 25.39 25.24 29.88
CA SER A 80 26.07 24.46 28.87
C SER A 80 25.18 24.63 27.65
N GLN A 81 25.47 25.66 26.86
CA GLN A 81 25.06 25.75 25.46
C GLN A 81 25.56 24.46 24.86
N ALA A 82 24.71 23.44 24.89
CA ALA A 82 25.02 22.14 24.34
C ALA A 82 25.38 22.42 22.89
N ASN A 83 26.63 22.16 22.52
CA ASN A 83 27.12 22.29 21.16
C ASN A 83 26.39 21.21 20.35
N CYS A 84 25.18 21.54 19.91
CA CYS A 84 24.33 20.66 19.13
C CYS A 84 24.60 20.93 17.66
N GLU A 85 25.09 19.93 16.94
CA GLU A 85 25.28 20.01 15.50
C GLU A 85 24.02 19.50 14.79
N MET A 86 23.56 20.22 13.77
CA MET A 86 22.44 19.78 12.94
C MET A 86 22.97 18.78 11.91
N ILE A 87 22.70 17.49 12.11
CA ILE A 87 23.19 16.42 11.24
C ILE A 87 22.05 15.93 10.35
N PRO A 88 22.28 15.73 9.03
CA PRO A 88 21.30 15.08 8.16
C PRO A 88 21.15 13.60 8.52
N VAL A 89 20.01 13.22 9.10
CA VAL A 89 19.67 11.83 9.43
C VAL A 89 18.74 11.27 8.37
N LEU A 90 19.14 10.15 7.75
CA LEU A 90 18.29 9.39 6.83
C LEU A 90 17.19 8.67 7.61
N ARG A 91 15.93 8.96 7.28
CA ARG A 91 14.77 8.25 7.81
C ARG A 91 14.01 7.53 6.70
N GLU A 92 13.60 6.31 6.99
CA GLU A 92 12.73 5.50 6.13
C GLU A 92 11.27 5.66 6.58
N PHE A 93 10.42 6.13 5.68
CA PHE A 93 8.98 6.27 5.87
C PHE A 93 8.25 5.19 5.09
N ARG A 94 7.24 4.55 5.68
CA ARG A 94 6.43 3.54 5.01
C ARG A 94 5.01 4.06 4.85
N ARG A 95 4.51 4.12 3.61
CA ARG A 95 3.12 4.50 3.31
C ARG A 95 2.40 3.38 2.55
N PRO A 96 1.16 3.01 2.89
CA PRO A 96 0.36 2.13 2.06
C PRO A 96 0.08 2.79 0.70
N ILE A 97 0.28 2.06 -0.39
CA ILE A 97 0.00 2.52 -1.76
C ILE A 97 -1.12 1.72 -2.43
N ALA A 98 -1.37 0.51 -1.97
CA ALA A 98 -2.39 -0.38 -2.48
C ALA A 98 -2.74 -1.45 -1.45
N TYR A 99 -3.80 -2.20 -1.71
CA TYR A 99 -4.27 -3.31 -0.90
C TYR A 99 -4.45 -4.54 -1.79
N ASP A 100 -3.74 -5.62 -1.49
CA ASP A 100 -4.03 -6.95 -2.03
C ASP A 100 -5.23 -7.51 -1.27
N VAL A 101 -6.33 -7.75 -1.98
CA VAL A 101 -7.62 -8.15 -1.40
C VAL A 101 -7.99 -9.51 -1.92
N ASP A 102 -8.11 -10.48 -1.02
CA ASP A 102 -8.70 -11.79 -1.30
C ASP A 102 -10.19 -11.72 -0.93
N TYR A 103 -11.07 -12.05 -1.87
CA TYR A 103 -12.53 -12.00 -1.68
C TYR A 103 -13.22 -13.21 -2.30
N VAL A 104 -14.43 -13.50 -1.82
CA VAL A 104 -15.27 -14.58 -2.35
C VAL A 104 -16.56 -14.01 -2.93
N TYR A 105 -16.84 -14.39 -4.17
CA TYR A 105 -18.09 -14.06 -4.84
C TYR A 105 -18.74 -15.35 -5.35
N ARG A 106 -19.98 -15.60 -4.91
CA ARG A 106 -20.77 -16.80 -5.26
C ARG A 106 -19.97 -18.10 -5.08
N GLY A 107 -19.19 -18.21 -4.00
CA GLY A 107 -18.38 -19.39 -3.67
C GLY A 107 -17.01 -19.47 -4.37
N THR A 108 -16.73 -18.61 -5.36
CA THR A 108 -15.42 -18.58 -6.04
C THR A 108 -14.53 -17.52 -5.40
N LYS A 109 -13.27 -17.87 -5.14
CA LYS A 109 -12.26 -16.98 -4.56
C LYS A 109 -11.54 -16.22 -5.66
N TYR A 110 -11.30 -14.94 -5.42
CA TYR A 110 -10.60 -14.04 -6.32
C TYR A 110 -9.60 -13.20 -5.51
N ARG A 111 -8.58 -12.69 -6.19
CA ARG A 111 -7.62 -11.73 -5.65
C ARG A 111 -7.56 -10.51 -6.55
N SER A 112 -7.53 -9.32 -5.97
CA SER A 112 -7.40 -8.07 -6.72
C SER A 112 -6.60 -7.03 -5.94
N ARG A 113 -6.04 -6.05 -6.65
CA ARG A 113 -5.37 -4.89 -6.05
C ARG A 113 -6.28 -3.67 -6.07
N LEU A 114 -6.50 -3.07 -4.91
CA LEU A 114 -7.32 -1.87 -4.75
C LEU A 114 -6.47 -0.68 -4.27
N PRO A 115 -6.81 0.56 -4.68
CA PRO A 115 -6.13 1.76 -4.20
C PRO A 115 -6.63 2.22 -2.81
N TYR A 116 -7.70 1.61 -2.29
CA TYR A 116 -8.29 1.92 -1.00
C TYR A 116 -8.61 0.62 -0.25
N ASP A 117 -8.76 0.73 1.07
CA ASP A 117 -9.18 -0.39 1.92
C ASP A 117 -10.68 -0.69 1.68
N PRO A 118 -11.05 -1.90 1.21
CA PRO A 118 -12.44 -2.26 0.96
C PRO A 118 -13.25 -2.53 2.23
N GLY A 119 -12.61 -2.72 3.39
CA GLY A 119 -13.27 -3.19 4.60
C GLY A 119 -13.81 -4.62 4.46
N ASN A 120 -14.99 -4.89 5.04
CA ASN A 120 -15.53 -6.25 5.14
C ASN A 120 -16.30 -6.73 3.90
N ARG A 121 -16.70 -5.84 3.00
CA ARG A 121 -17.50 -6.17 1.80
C ARG A 121 -17.01 -5.37 0.61
N LEU A 122 -16.77 -6.06 -0.50
CA LEU A 122 -16.28 -5.45 -1.73
C LEU A 122 -17.42 -5.29 -2.73
N ARG A 123 -17.63 -4.06 -3.24
CA ARG A 123 -18.53 -3.84 -4.38
C ARG A 123 -17.88 -4.37 -5.65
N VAL A 124 -18.56 -5.27 -6.35
CA VAL A 124 -18.06 -5.90 -7.58
C VAL A 124 -18.99 -5.58 -8.75
N ARG A 125 -18.41 -5.31 -9.92
CA ARG A 125 -19.13 -5.18 -11.20
C ARG A 125 -19.09 -6.53 -11.90
N VAL A 126 -20.24 -7.18 -12.02
CA VAL A 126 -20.37 -8.52 -12.59
C VAL A 126 -20.93 -8.38 -14.00
N SER A 127 -20.16 -8.81 -15.00
CA SER A 127 -20.60 -8.93 -16.39
C SER A 127 -20.76 -10.39 -16.75
N VAL A 128 -21.95 -10.78 -17.22
CA VAL A 128 -22.20 -12.14 -17.69
C VAL A 128 -22.24 -12.14 -19.21
N VAL A 129 -21.34 -12.92 -19.83
CA VAL A 129 -21.26 -13.10 -21.27
C VAL A 129 -21.55 -14.56 -21.59
N PRO A 130 -22.51 -14.86 -22.50
CA PRO A 130 -22.80 -16.24 -22.86
C PRO A 130 -21.61 -16.88 -23.59
N TYR A 131 -21.35 -18.16 -23.31
CA TYR A 131 -20.40 -18.96 -24.06
C TYR A 131 -21.11 -19.61 -25.26
N ILE A 132 -20.62 -19.32 -26.48
CA ILE A 132 -21.13 -19.91 -27.72
C ILE A 132 -20.16 -21.03 -28.13
N PRO A 133 -20.55 -22.32 -28.00
CA PRO A 133 -19.69 -23.40 -28.45
C PRO A 133 -19.55 -23.39 -29.98
N PRO A 134 -18.40 -23.82 -30.53
CA PRO A 134 -18.23 -23.96 -31.97
C PRO A 134 -19.23 -24.98 -32.52
N ARG A 135 -19.76 -24.71 -33.72
CA ARG A 135 -20.62 -25.69 -34.42
C ARG A 135 -19.77 -26.91 -34.79
N LYS A 136 -20.26 -28.10 -34.46
CA LYS A 136 -19.65 -29.34 -34.96
C LYS A 136 -19.85 -29.40 -36.49
N PRO A 137 -18.84 -29.85 -37.25
CA PRO A 137 -18.98 -30.08 -38.70
C PRO A 137 -20.01 -31.16 -38.99
#